data_AF-A0A7S3E9Z2-F1
#
_entry.id   AF-A0A7S3E9Z2-F1
#
_cell.length_a   1.000
_cell.length_b   1.000
_cell.length_c   1.000
_cell.angle_alpha   90.00
_cell.angle_beta   90.00
_cell.angle_gamma   90.00
#
_symmetry.space_group_name_H-M   'P 1'
#
loop_
_entity.id
_entity.type
_entity.pdbx_description
1 polymer ?
#
loop_
_entity_poly.entity_id
_entity_poly.type
_entity_poly.pdbx_seq_one_letter_code
_entity_poly.pdbx_strand_id
1 'polypeptide(L)'
;MIVLKVPCRSVDVAERQQAVMLAIETVVLDAIEEGIHRYKSLSLARLLHVLASVFELVYLSQTMTKRDLYYTNVRLFKCQRASDKTLETVARMLKFPRNDLNIVASSRGRILGAISWTDENGNYVDASKFHSLGCFLPARPLRIRTLQLAANYVLVRQSPELFDWQWNIGLNFD
;
A
#
# COMPACT_ATOMS: atom_id res chain seq x y z
N MET A 1 17.64 8.21 15.09
CA MET A 1 16.78 7.31 15.89
C MET A 1 15.47 8.06 16.13
N ILE A 2 14.37 7.61 15.55
CA ILE A 2 13.05 8.26 15.75
C ILE A 2 12.25 7.34 16.66
N VAL A 3 11.78 7.88 17.79
CA VAL A 3 10.90 7.20 18.74
C VAL A 3 9.49 7.76 18.56
N LEU A 4 8.53 6.90 18.23
CA LEU A 4 7.14 7.29 17.99
C LEU A 4 6.22 6.68 19.04
N LYS A 5 5.31 7.49 19.62
CA LYS A 5 4.20 7.03 20.44
C LYS A 5 3.02 6.70 19.52
N VAL A 6 2.50 5.48 19.59
CA VAL A 6 1.53 4.96 18.60
C VAL A 6 0.09 5.03 19.16
N PRO A 7 -0.79 5.85 18.59
CA PRO A 7 -2.23 5.71 18.77
C PRO A 7 -2.81 4.71 17.76
N CYS A 8 -3.48 3.66 18.23
CA CYS A 8 -4.22 2.73 17.38
C CYS A 8 -5.62 3.29 17.06
N ARG A 9 -5.93 3.54 15.78
CA ARG A 9 -7.27 3.84 15.31
C ARG A 9 -7.58 2.91 14.14
N SER A 10 -8.52 1.98 14.33
CA SER A 10 -8.98 1.09 13.27
C SER A 10 -9.82 1.89 12.27
N VAL A 11 -9.47 1.75 10.99
CA VAL A 11 -10.19 2.35 9.87
C VAL A 11 -10.93 1.22 9.19
N ASP A 12 -12.24 1.37 8.95
CA ASP A 12 -13.04 0.35 8.28
C ASP A 12 -12.71 0.32 6.77
N VAL A 13 -12.05 -0.75 6.33
CA VAL A 13 -11.51 -0.88 4.96
C VAL A 13 -12.62 -1.19 3.96
N ALA A 14 -13.66 -1.93 4.38
CA ALA A 14 -14.75 -2.35 3.51
C ALA A 14 -15.57 -1.16 3.01
N GLU A 15 -15.90 -0.23 3.91
CA GLU A 15 -16.63 1.00 3.60
C GLU A 15 -15.86 1.86 2.59
N ARG A 16 -14.53 1.94 2.74
CA ARG A 16 -13.67 2.68 1.80
C ARG A 16 -13.61 2.03 0.42
N GLN A 17 -13.52 0.71 0.32
CA GLN A 17 -13.50 0.02 -0.98
C GLN A 17 -14.83 0.17 -1.72
N GLN A 18 -15.96 0.15 -1.00
CA GLN A 18 -17.27 0.39 -1.60
C GLN A 18 -17.41 1.83 -2.10
N ALA A 19 -16.90 2.80 -1.35
CA ALA A 19 -16.86 4.20 -1.77
C ALA A 19 -15.97 4.43 -3.01
N VAL A 20 -14.82 3.74 -3.09
CA VAL A 20 -13.95 3.76 -4.29
C VAL A 20 -14.69 3.21 -5.50
N MET A 21 -15.40 2.10 -5.36
CA MET A 21 -16.14 1.48 -6.47
C MET A 21 -17.24 2.39 -7.03
N LEU A 22 -18.01 3.04 -6.15
CA LEU A 22 -19.01 4.05 -6.54
C LEU A 22 -18.37 5.27 -7.21
N ALA A 23 -17.24 5.75 -6.71
CA ALA A 23 -16.54 6.90 -7.28
C ALA A 23 -15.96 6.60 -8.67
N ILE A 24 -15.51 5.38 -8.92
CA ILE A 24 -15.00 4.96 -10.24
C ILE A 24 -16.09 5.10 -11.30
N GLU A 25 -17.32 4.66 -11.03
CA GLU A 25 -18.43 4.79 -11.99
C GLU A 25 -18.66 6.25 -12.41
N THR A 26 -18.64 7.18 -11.45
CA THR A 26 -18.83 8.61 -11.73
C THR A 26 -17.65 9.21 -12.51
N VAL A 27 -16.41 8.86 -12.15
CA VAL A 27 -15.21 9.40 -12.78
C VAL A 27 -14.99 8.84 -14.19
N VAL A 28 -15.39 7.60 -14.45
CA VAL A 28 -15.30 7.01 -15.79
C VAL A 28 -16.20 7.75 -16.77
N LEU A 29 -17.42 8.11 -16.37
CA LEU A 29 -18.33 8.91 -17.20
C LEU A 29 -17.73 10.30 -17.49
N ASP A 30 -17.26 11.01 -16.45
CA ASP A 30 -16.62 12.32 -16.60
C ASP A 30 -15.35 12.26 -17.48
N ALA A 31 -14.55 11.21 -17.34
CA ALA A 31 -13.32 11.02 -18.12
C ALA A 31 -13.62 10.72 -19.59
N ILE A 32 -14.74 10.08 -19.90
CA ILE A 32 -15.16 9.84 -21.29
C ILE A 32 -15.73 11.13 -21.89
N GLU A 33 -16.64 11.82 -21.18
CA GLU A 33 -17.29 13.03 -21.70
C GLU A 33 -16.33 14.22 -21.80
N GLU A 34 -15.61 14.57 -20.72
CA GLU A 34 -14.69 15.71 -20.74
C GLU A 34 -13.33 15.34 -21.34
N GLY A 35 -12.90 14.09 -21.20
CA GLY A 35 -11.54 13.68 -21.56
C GLY A 35 -11.29 13.60 -23.06
N ILE A 36 -12.33 13.34 -23.86
CA ILE A 36 -12.25 13.40 -25.33
C ILE A 36 -11.85 14.80 -25.81
N HIS A 37 -12.31 15.86 -25.13
CA HIS A 37 -12.01 17.24 -25.49
C HIS A 37 -10.75 17.80 -24.82
N ARG A 38 -10.38 17.32 -23.63
CA ARG A 38 -9.36 17.94 -22.78
C ARG A 38 -8.00 17.22 -22.78
N TYR A 39 -7.95 15.91 -23.07
CA TYR A 39 -6.71 15.12 -23.02
C TYR A 39 -6.21 14.70 -24.41
N LYS A 40 -4.89 14.75 -24.61
CA LYS A 40 -4.24 14.11 -25.78
C LYS A 40 -4.50 12.60 -25.75
N SER A 41 -4.67 11.97 -26.91
CA SER A 41 -5.00 10.54 -27.07
C SER A 41 -4.18 9.59 -26.18
N LEU A 42 -2.85 9.78 -26.13
CA LEU A 42 -1.97 8.93 -25.31
C LEU A 42 -2.15 9.13 -23.80
N SER A 43 -2.50 10.34 -23.36
CA SER A 43 -2.74 10.62 -21.93
C SER A 43 -4.07 10.05 -21.47
N LEU A 44 -5.10 10.15 -22.32
CA LEU A 44 -6.39 9.54 -22.09
C LEU A 44 -6.29 8.01 -22.04
N ALA A 45 -5.57 7.40 -22.99
CA ALA A 45 -5.36 5.95 -23.01
C ALA A 45 -4.67 5.43 -21.73
N ARG A 46 -3.67 6.16 -21.22
CA ARG A 46 -3.02 5.83 -19.94
C ARG A 46 -3.98 5.95 -18.76
N LEU A 47 -4.77 7.01 -18.73
CA LEU A 47 -5.73 7.26 -17.67
C LEU A 47 -6.78 6.15 -17.59
N LEU A 48 -7.40 5.83 -18.73
CA LEU A 48 -8.39 4.76 -18.83
C LEU A 48 -7.80 3.40 -18.47
N HIS A 49 -6.57 3.11 -18.91
CA HIS A 49 -5.90 1.86 -18.55
C HIS A 49 -5.69 1.72 -17.03
N VAL A 50 -5.22 2.78 -16.36
CA VAL A 50 -5.04 2.75 -14.90
C VAL A 50 -6.38 2.68 -14.17
N LEU A 51 -7.40 3.42 -14.61
CA LEU A 51 -8.75 3.34 -14.04
C LEU A 51 -9.32 1.92 -14.15
N ALA A 52 -9.20 1.28 -15.31
CA ALA A 52 -9.63 -0.10 -15.53
C ALA A 52 -8.87 -1.09 -14.62
N SER A 53 -7.54 -0.93 -14.51
CA SER A 53 -6.75 -1.76 -13.58
C SER A 53 -7.19 -1.59 -12.13
N VAL A 54 -7.46 -0.36 -11.67
CA VAL A 54 -7.96 -0.12 -10.30
C VAL A 54 -9.33 -0.75 -10.12
N PHE A 55 -10.24 -0.59 -11.08
CA PHE A 55 -11.57 -1.19 -11.03
C PHE A 55 -11.49 -2.72 -10.88
N GLU A 56 -10.70 -3.38 -11.73
CA GLU A 56 -10.49 -4.83 -11.66
C GLU A 56 -9.91 -5.28 -10.31
N LEU A 57 -8.90 -4.57 -9.80
CA LEU A 57 -8.28 -4.87 -8.51
C LEU A 57 -9.25 -4.69 -7.33
N VAL A 58 -10.11 -3.68 -7.37
CA VAL A 58 -11.12 -3.46 -6.32
C VAL A 58 -12.21 -4.52 -6.41
N TYR A 59 -12.70 -4.81 -7.62
CA TYR A 59 -13.74 -5.81 -7.87
C TYR A 59 -13.30 -7.23 -7.46
N LEU A 60 -12.10 -7.64 -7.86
CA LEU A 60 -11.53 -8.94 -7.52
C LEU A 60 -10.94 -8.99 -6.10
N SER A 61 -10.95 -7.87 -5.37
CA SER A 61 -10.28 -7.73 -4.07
C SER A 61 -8.78 -8.12 -4.11
N GLN A 62 -8.14 -7.92 -5.26
CA GLN A 62 -6.73 -8.20 -5.48
C GLN A 62 -5.88 -6.93 -5.36
N THR A 63 -4.58 -7.11 -5.18
CA THR A 63 -3.63 -6.00 -5.15
C THR A 63 -2.47 -6.22 -6.07
N MET A 64 -1.94 -5.14 -6.61
CA MET A 64 -0.85 -5.14 -7.57
C MET A 64 0.25 -4.18 -7.11
N THR A 65 1.51 -4.44 -7.43
CA THR A 65 2.59 -3.47 -7.14
C THR A 65 2.69 -2.40 -8.22
N LYS A 66 3.30 -1.25 -7.89
CA LYS A 66 3.61 -0.21 -8.90
C LYS A 66 4.41 -0.72 -10.11
N ARG A 67 5.29 -1.69 -9.89
CA ARG A 67 6.08 -2.27 -10.99
C ARG A 67 5.20 -3.14 -11.86
N ASP A 68 4.34 -3.94 -11.26
CA ASP A 68 3.38 -4.77 -11.99
C ASP A 68 2.46 -3.89 -12.84
N LEU A 69 1.96 -2.76 -12.31
CA LEU A 69 1.20 -1.76 -13.09
C LEU A 69 1.98 -1.30 -14.32
N TYR A 70 3.25 -0.95 -14.16
CA TYR A 70 4.12 -0.57 -15.29
C TYR A 70 4.26 -1.71 -16.31
N TYR A 71 4.38 -2.96 -15.83
CA TYR A 71 4.52 -4.13 -16.68
C TYR A 71 3.22 -4.57 -17.37
N THR A 72 2.05 -4.14 -16.90
CA THR A 72 0.78 -4.42 -17.61
C THR A 72 0.80 -3.92 -19.05
N ASN A 73 1.43 -2.77 -19.31
CA ASN A 73 1.60 -2.24 -20.65
C ASN A 73 2.82 -1.31 -20.77
N VAL A 74 4.00 -1.92 -20.94
CA VAL A 74 5.28 -1.22 -21.05
C VAL A 74 5.30 -0.23 -22.23
N ARG A 75 4.65 -0.57 -23.36
CA ARG A 75 4.60 0.29 -24.55
C ARG A 75 3.79 1.57 -24.29
N LEU A 76 2.69 1.45 -23.54
CA LEU A 76 1.82 2.57 -23.18
C LEU A 76 2.52 3.55 -22.24
N PHE A 77 3.13 3.04 -21.17
CA PHE A 77 3.76 3.90 -20.16
C PHE A 77 5.14 4.40 -20.56
N LYS A 78 5.94 3.61 -21.30
CA LYS A 78 7.34 3.88 -21.70
C LYS A 78 8.33 3.96 -20.54
N CYS A 79 7.95 4.54 -19.40
CA CYS A 79 8.77 4.61 -18.19
C CYS A 79 7.90 4.56 -16.92
N GLN A 80 8.49 4.11 -15.82
CA GLN A 80 7.79 3.98 -14.54
C GLN A 80 7.30 5.34 -14.00
N ARG A 81 7.98 6.44 -14.33
CA ARG A 81 7.53 7.79 -13.96
C ARG A 81 6.18 8.14 -14.59
N ALA A 82 5.89 7.63 -15.79
CA ALA A 82 4.63 7.89 -16.46
C ALA A 82 3.48 7.10 -15.84
N SER A 83 3.68 5.83 -15.46
CA SER A 83 2.67 5.04 -14.74
C SER A 83 2.37 5.64 -13.37
N ASP A 84 3.41 6.04 -12.62
CA ASP A 84 3.25 6.64 -11.30
C ASP A 84 2.51 7.98 -11.36
N LYS A 85 2.85 8.86 -12.31
CA LYS A 85 2.15 10.14 -12.50
C LYS A 85 0.68 9.95 -12.90
N THR A 86 0.41 8.92 -13.71
CA THR A 86 -0.97 8.60 -14.13
C THR A 86 -1.78 8.09 -12.94
N LEU A 87 -1.19 7.20 -12.14
CA LEU A 87 -1.79 6.70 -10.89
C LEU A 87 -2.10 7.84 -9.90
N GLU A 88 -1.19 8.80 -9.73
CA GLU A 88 -1.44 9.98 -8.90
C GLU A 88 -2.56 10.88 -9.43
N THR A 89 -2.73 10.92 -10.76
CA THR A 89 -3.83 11.68 -11.38
C THR A 89 -5.15 10.98 -11.16
N VAL A 90 -5.20 9.65 -11.30
CA VAL A 90 -6.38 8.84 -10.98
C VAL A 90 -6.76 8.98 -9.51
N ALA A 91 -5.80 8.90 -8.59
CA ALA A 91 -6.04 9.10 -7.15
C ALA A 91 -6.68 10.48 -6.87
N ARG A 92 -6.18 11.53 -7.52
CA ARG A 92 -6.74 12.88 -7.39
C ARG A 92 -8.14 13.01 -7.99
N MET A 93 -8.41 12.36 -9.13
CA MET A 93 -9.73 12.36 -9.76
C MET A 93 -10.76 11.65 -8.88
N LEU A 94 -10.41 10.48 -8.35
CA LEU A 94 -11.27 9.70 -7.46
C LEU A 94 -11.39 10.33 -6.05
N LYS A 95 -10.52 11.29 -5.70
CA LYS A 95 -10.40 11.91 -4.37
C LYS A 95 -10.10 10.90 -3.25
N PHE A 96 -9.50 9.76 -3.59
CA PHE A 96 -9.04 8.76 -2.63
C PHE A 96 -7.51 8.76 -2.52
N PRO A 97 -6.95 8.51 -1.33
CA PRO A 97 -5.53 8.31 -1.20
C PRO A 97 -5.11 7.06 -1.99
N ARG A 98 -3.91 7.09 -2.57
CA ARG A 98 -3.37 6.00 -3.42
C ARG A 98 -3.48 4.62 -2.76
N ASN A 99 -3.34 4.56 -1.43
CA ASN A 99 -3.36 3.30 -0.70
C ASN A 99 -4.72 2.57 -0.78
N ASP A 100 -5.80 3.29 -1.08
CA ASP A 100 -7.15 2.73 -1.20
C ASP A 100 -7.43 2.22 -2.64
N LEU A 101 -6.51 2.45 -3.59
CA LEU A 101 -6.63 2.00 -4.99
C LEU A 101 -6.09 0.58 -5.24
N ASN A 102 -5.75 -0.17 -4.19
CA ASN A 102 -5.16 -1.51 -4.26
C ASN A 102 -3.83 -1.63 -5.04
N ILE A 103 -3.19 -0.49 -5.35
CA ILE A 103 -1.86 -0.45 -5.97
C ILE A 103 -0.82 -0.02 -4.92
N VAL A 104 -0.01 -0.99 -4.49
CA VAL A 104 0.92 -0.82 -3.37
C VAL A 104 2.37 -0.65 -3.84
N ALA A 105 3.18 0.00 -3.02
CA ALA A 105 4.62 -0.12 -3.17
C ALA A 105 5.06 -1.50 -2.66
N SER A 106 6.07 -2.09 -3.29
CA SER A 106 6.70 -3.29 -2.73
C SER A 106 7.29 -2.97 -1.36
N SER A 107 6.77 -3.59 -0.30
CA SER A 107 7.32 -3.48 1.04
C SER A 107 8.60 -4.32 1.13
N ARG A 108 9.69 -3.69 1.59
CA ARG A 108 10.94 -4.39 1.97
C ARG A 108 11.32 -4.15 3.43
N GLY A 109 10.42 -3.54 4.20
CA GLY A 109 10.63 -3.29 5.61
C GLY A 109 10.59 -4.60 6.40
N ARG A 110 11.41 -4.68 7.45
CA ARG A 110 11.39 -5.75 8.44
C ARG A 110 10.91 -5.19 9.78
N ILE A 111 10.19 -6.02 10.52
CA ILE A 111 9.68 -5.75 11.86
C ILE A 111 10.29 -6.81 12.78
N LEU A 112 10.72 -6.40 13.97
CA LEU A 112 11.19 -7.27 15.03
C LEU A 112 10.76 -6.67 16.37
N GLY A 113 10.45 -7.54 17.33
CA GLY A 113 10.12 -7.14 18.71
C GLY A 113 8.72 -7.57 19.13
N ALA A 114 8.27 -7.04 20.27
CA ALA A 114 7.03 -7.42 20.94
C ALA A 114 5.79 -6.80 20.26
N ILE A 115 5.54 -7.20 19.01
CA ILE A 115 4.42 -6.76 18.18
C ILE A 115 3.76 -7.97 17.52
N SER A 116 2.43 -8.03 17.62
CA SER A 116 1.64 -9.04 16.94
C SER A 116 0.46 -8.39 16.23
N TRP A 117 0.01 -9.03 15.14
CA TRP A 117 -1.12 -8.53 14.38
C TRP A 117 -1.92 -9.65 13.74
N THR A 118 -3.18 -9.34 13.44
CA THR A 118 -4.04 -10.21 12.63
C THR A 118 -4.32 -9.53 11.30
N ASP A 119 -3.95 -10.19 10.21
CA ASP A 119 -4.22 -9.73 8.85
C ASP A 119 -5.72 -9.80 8.52
N GLU A 120 -6.13 -9.18 7.41
CA GLU A 120 -7.53 -9.18 6.96
C GLU A 120 -8.12 -10.58 6.74
N ASN A 121 -7.25 -11.55 6.44
CA ASN A 121 -7.57 -12.95 6.20
C ASN A 121 -7.69 -13.77 7.50
N GLY A 122 -7.50 -13.16 8.67
CA GLY A 122 -7.49 -13.85 9.96
C GLY A 122 -6.15 -14.49 10.32
N ASN A 123 -5.12 -14.30 9.51
CA ASN A 123 -3.78 -14.81 9.80
C ASN A 123 -3.14 -14.02 10.93
N TYR A 124 -2.89 -14.69 12.05
CA TYR A 124 -2.17 -14.11 13.19
C TYR A 124 -0.66 -14.24 12.99
N VAL A 125 0.06 -13.12 13.12
CA VAL A 125 1.51 -13.05 13.02
C VAL A 125 2.06 -12.41 14.30
N ASP A 126 3.04 -13.07 14.91
CA ASP A 126 3.72 -12.59 16.12
C ASP A 126 5.20 -12.36 15.79
N ALA A 127 5.60 -11.10 15.68
CA ALA A 127 6.97 -10.71 15.33
C ALA A 127 7.99 -11.07 16.40
N SER A 128 7.55 -11.30 17.65
CA SER A 128 8.42 -11.63 18.79
C SER A 128 9.03 -13.03 18.66
N LYS A 129 8.34 -13.91 17.92
CA LYS A 129 8.78 -15.29 17.67
C LYS A 129 9.79 -15.40 16.53
N PHE A 130 9.98 -14.33 15.76
CA PHE A 130 10.99 -14.30 14.73
C PHE A 130 12.32 -13.91 15.37
N HIS A 131 13.33 -14.75 15.16
CA HIS A 131 14.71 -14.55 15.63
C HIS A 131 15.35 -13.32 14.93
N SER A 132 16.68 -13.26 14.86
CA SER A 132 17.45 -12.13 14.34
C SER A 132 17.03 -11.62 12.94
N LEU A 133 16.37 -12.43 12.12
CA LEU A 133 15.91 -12.07 10.79
C LEU A 133 14.66 -11.17 10.79
N GLY A 134 13.85 -11.18 11.86
CA GLY A 134 12.55 -10.49 11.90
C GLY A 134 11.54 -10.99 10.86
N CYS A 135 10.35 -10.40 10.86
CA CYS A 135 9.30 -10.67 9.88
C CYS A 135 9.16 -9.53 8.86
N PHE A 136 8.76 -9.84 7.64
CA PHE A 136 8.47 -8.82 6.64
C PHE A 136 7.23 -8.01 7.01
N LEU A 137 7.29 -6.71 6.71
CA LEU A 137 6.13 -5.84 6.82
C LEU A 137 5.05 -6.35 5.86
N PRO A 138 3.79 -6.56 6.33
CA PRO A 138 2.72 -6.98 5.44
C PRO A 138 2.60 -6.00 4.29
N ALA A 139 2.33 -6.50 3.08
CA ALA A 139 2.19 -5.67 1.89
C ALA A 139 1.09 -4.60 2.03
N ARG A 140 0.15 -4.84 2.96
CA ARG A 140 -1.04 -4.01 3.20
C ARG A 140 -1.20 -3.69 4.70
N PRO A 141 -0.35 -2.81 5.27
CA PRO A 141 -0.37 -2.54 6.70
C PRO A 141 -1.68 -1.86 7.17
N LEU A 142 -2.40 -1.18 6.28
CA LEU A 142 -3.68 -0.54 6.59
C LEU A 142 -4.86 -1.52 6.69
N ARG A 143 -4.67 -2.78 6.29
CA ARG A 143 -5.68 -3.85 6.32
C ARG A 143 -5.55 -4.77 7.55
N ILE A 144 -4.60 -4.47 8.43
CA ILE A 144 -4.45 -5.16 9.70
C ILE A 144 -5.67 -4.86 10.57
N ARG A 145 -6.37 -5.89 11.03
CA ARG A 145 -7.57 -5.76 11.87
C ARG A 145 -7.21 -5.41 13.31
N THR A 146 -6.24 -6.11 13.86
CA THR A 146 -5.79 -5.96 15.24
C THR A 146 -4.28 -5.82 15.25
N LEU A 147 -3.79 -4.82 15.96
CA LEU A 147 -2.38 -4.59 16.21
C LEU A 147 -2.18 -4.54 17.73
N GLN A 148 -1.41 -5.48 18.25
CA GLN A 148 -1.05 -5.55 19.66
C GLN A 148 0.44 -5.24 19.80
N LEU A 149 0.75 -4.32 20.69
CA LEU A 149 2.10 -3.86 20.99
C LEU A 149 2.30 -4.03 22.49
N ALA A 150 3.26 -4.86 22.89
CA ALA A 150 3.72 -4.95 24.27
C ALA A 150 4.99 -4.12 24.52
N ALA A 151 5.41 -3.34 23.51
CA ALA A 151 6.55 -2.42 23.58
C ALA A 151 6.11 -0.98 23.87
N ASN A 152 6.86 -0.28 24.71
CA ASN A 152 6.63 1.13 25.03
C ASN A 152 7.12 2.09 23.93
N TYR A 153 8.07 1.63 23.11
CA TYR A 153 8.75 2.44 22.11
C TYR A 153 8.98 1.65 20.81
N VAL A 154 8.89 2.33 19.67
CA VAL A 154 9.24 1.78 18.35
C VAL A 154 10.54 2.42 17.88
N LEU A 155 11.51 1.58 17.53
CA LEU A 155 12.79 2.00 16.96
C LEU A 155 12.74 1.92 15.43
N VAL A 156 12.83 3.06 14.74
CA VAL A 156 12.91 3.10 13.27
C VAL A 156 14.35 3.29 12.82
N ARG A 157 14.85 2.37 11.99
CA ARG A 157 16.21 2.38 11.42
C ARG A 157 16.18 2.13 9.90
N GLN A 158 17.09 2.80 9.18
CA GLN A 158 17.15 2.76 7.71
C GLN A 158 18.09 1.67 7.15
N SER A 159 19.04 1.16 7.93
CA SER A 159 20.03 0.19 7.45
C SER A 159 19.57 -1.26 7.72
N PRO A 160 19.61 -2.16 6.70
CA PRO A 160 19.21 -3.56 6.83
C PRO A 160 20.28 -4.46 7.50
N GLU A 161 21.53 -4.02 7.61
CA GLU A 161 22.69 -4.87 7.92
C GLU A 161 22.89 -5.17 9.43
N LEU A 162 22.12 -4.54 10.32
CA LEU A 162 22.36 -4.62 11.77
C LEU A 162 21.33 -5.45 12.55
N PHE A 163 20.35 -6.05 11.88
CA PHE A 163 19.36 -6.92 12.53
C PHE A 163 20.00 -8.16 13.17
N ASP A 164 21.02 -8.76 12.54
CA ASP A 164 21.76 -9.89 13.10
C ASP A 164 22.71 -9.52 14.26
N TRP A 165 23.21 -8.27 14.27
CA TRP A 165 24.15 -7.82 15.29
C TRP A 165 23.46 -7.41 16.59
N GLN A 166 22.32 -6.73 16.51
CA GLN A 166 21.63 -6.19 17.69
C GLN A 166 20.97 -7.28 18.55
N TRP A 167 20.52 -8.38 17.93
CA TRP A 167 20.00 -9.57 18.64
C TRP A 167 21.09 -10.29 19.45
N ASN A 168 22.32 -10.38 18.91
CA ASN A 168 23.43 -11.06 19.57
C ASN A 168 23.97 -10.32 20.82
N ILE A 169 23.62 -9.05 21.03
CA ILE A 169 24.15 -8.25 22.15
C ILE A 169 23.22 -8.29 23.37
N GLY A 170 22.01 -8.89 23.28
CA GLY A 170 21.13 -9.02 24.43
C GLY A 170 20.79 -7.68 25.09
N LEU A 171 20.67 -6.60 24.30
CA LEU A 171 20.25 -5.30 24.80
C LEU A 171 18.76 -5.36 25.17
N ASN A 172 18.49 -5.81 26.39
CA ASN A 172 17.27 -5.48 27.11
C ASN A 172 17.28 -3.95 27.31
N PHE A 173 16.41 -3.25 26.59
CA PHE A 173 16.05 -1.90 26.97
C PHE A 173 14.96 -2.04 28.03
N ASP A 174 15.39 -2.02 29.30
CA ASP A 174 14.52 -1.75 30.44
C ASP A 174 13.94 -0.32 30.37
#